data_AF-A0AAP0JGA0-F1
#
_entry.id   AF-A0AAP0JGA0-F1
#
_cell.length_a   1.000
_cell.length_b   1.000
_cell.length_c   1.000
_cell.angle_alpha   90.00
_cell.angle_beta   90.00
_cell.angle_gamma   90.00
#
_symmetry.space_group_name_H-M   'P 1'
#
loop_
_entity.id
_entity.type
_entity.pdbx_description
1 polymer ?
#
loop_
_entity_poly.entity_id
_entity_poly.type
_entity_poly.pdbx_seq_one_letter_code
_entity_poly.pdbx_strand_id
1 'polypeptide(L)'
;MTKPIAALANEGESIKRPRGRPAGSKNKPKPPIIITRDSANALRAHAMEVSSGCDVSESIANFARRKQRGICVLSGTGCVMNVTLRQPSSSGTIVTLHGRFEILSLLGSVLPPPAPPGMTGLTVYLAGAQGQVVGGGVVGALIAYGPVVVMAASFMNATFDRLPLEEDEVVASHNQHLQSNHHHLHQADMSNLYGMPPNLLTNGNLAAVPTPELYSWAGRQVTKS
;
A
#
# COMPACT_ATOMS: atom_id res chain seq x y z
N MET A 1 38.63 13.56 -100.44
CA MET A 1 37.48 14.31 -99.88
C MET A 1 37.70 14.42 -98.37
N THR A 2 38.46 15.40 -97.87
CA THR A 2 38.06 16.76 -97.38
C THR A 2 37.14 16.76 -96.13
N LYS A 3 37.62 17.48 -95.08
CA LYS A 3 37.17 17.65 -93.68
C LYS A 3 35.74 18.25 -93.53
N PRO A 4 35.13 18.30 -92.31
CA PRO A 4 35.37 19.36 -91.30
C PRO A 4 35.46 18.84 -89.83
N ILE A 5 36.18 19.42 -88.85
CA ILE A 5 36.07 20.70 -88.08
C ILE A 5 34.88 20.76 -87.10
N ALA A 6 35.18 20.75 -85.79
CA ALA A 6 34.89 21.81 -84.79
C ALA A 6 34.67 21.22 -83.38
N ALA A 7 35.38 21.77 -82.41
CA ALA A 7 35.08 21.66 -80.99
C ALA A 7 33.92 22.61 -80.62
N LEU A 8 33.10 22.22 -79.64
CA LEU A 8 32.33 23.12 -78.78
C LEU A 8 32.07 22.41 -77.45
N ALA A 9 32.44 23.09 -76.36
CA ALA A 9 32.15 22.69 -75.00
C ALA A 9 30.64 22.73 -74.75
N ASN A 10 30.13 21.83 -73.90
CA ASN A 10 28.93 22.12 -73.14
C ASN A 10 29.11 21.59 -71.72
N GLU A 11 29.01 22.51 -70.76
CA GLU A 11 28.83 22.23 -69.35
C GLU A 11 27.55 21.42 -69.16
N GLY A 12 27.59 20.44 -68.27
CA GLY A 12 26.45 19.54 -68.09
C GLY A 12 26.62 18.62 -66.91
N GLU A 13 26.52 19.21 -65.73
CA GLU A 13 25.93 18.56 -64.55
C GLU A 13 26.79 17.48 -63.86
N SER A 14 27.51 17.91 -62.83
CA SER A 14 28.00 17.00 -61.80
C SER A 14 26.78 16.31 -61.15
N ILE A 15 26.50 15.07 -61.53
CA ILE A 15 25.52 14.21 -60.85
C ILE A 15 26.06 13.94 -59.45
N LYS A 16 25.73 14.84 -58.51
CA LYS A 16 25.97 14.64 -57.09
C LYS A 16 25.11 13.45 -56.68
N ARG A 17 25.72 12.26 -56.57
CA ARG A 17 25.09 11.12 -55.91
C ARG A 17 24.60 11.62 -54.55
N PRO A 18 23.29 11.51 -54.23
CA PRO A 18 22.79 11.99 -52.95
C PRO A 18 23.47 11.15 -51.87
N ARG A 19 24.47 11.74 -51.19
CA ARG A 19 25.00 11.18 -49.94
C ARG A 19 23.91 11.39 -48.91
N GLY A 20 23.10 10.36 -48.75
CA GLY A 20 21.97 10.35 -47.85
C GLY A 20 21.45 8.93 -47.71
N ARG A 21 20.88 8.65 -46.55
CA ARG A 21 20.24 7.36 -46.23
C ARG A 21 19.21 7.03 -47.33
N PRO A 22 19.16 5.80 -47.85
CA PRO A 22 18.28 5.43 -48.97
C PRO A 22 16.84 5.88 -48.72
N ALA A 23 16.19 6.40 -49.78
CA ALA A 23 14.81 6.84 -49.74
C ALA A 23 13.92 5.65 -49.30
N GLY A 24 13.46 5.68 -48.05
CA GLY A 24 12.74 4.56 -47.45
C GLY A 24 13.20 4.19 -46.04
N SER A 25 14.31 4.74 -45.54
CA SER A 25 14.69 4.54 -44.14
C SER A 25 13.86 5.42 -43.19
N LYS A 26 12.54 5.23 -43.22
CA LYS A 26 11.69 5.69 -42.13
C LYS A 26 12.20 4.96 -40.89
N ASN A 27 12.76 5.70 -39.95
CA ASN A 27 13.01 5.18 -38.61
C ASN A 27 11.62 4.84 -38.07
N LYS A 28 11.13 3.62 -38.32
CA LYS A 28 9.86 3.19 -37.76
C LYS A 28 10.05 3.36 -36.26
N PRO A 29 9.26 4.20 -35.58
CA PRO A 29 9.35 4.28 -34.13
C PRO A 29 9.25 2.83 -33.64
N LYS A 30 10.21 2.41 -32.81
CA LYS A 30 10.13 1.09 -32.21
C LYS A 30 8.71 0.94 -31.67
N PRO A 31 7.97 -0.12 -32.02
CA PRO A 31 6.63 -0.29 -31.51
C PRO A 31 6.71 -0.15 -29.98
N PRO A 32 5.80 0.61 -29.35
CA PRO A 32 5.85 0.81 -27.92
C PRO A 32 5.91 -0.58 -27.27
N ILE A 33 6.87 -0.77 -26.37
CA ILE A 33 6.93 -1.98 -25.56
C ILE A 33 5.73 -1.87 -24.62
N ILE A 34 4.60 -2.43 -25.03
CA ILE A 34 3.45 -2.60 -24.16
C ILE A 34 3.84 -3.74 -23.22
N ILE A 35 4.18 -3.40 -21.98
CA ILE A 35 4.35 -4.39 -20.92
C ILE A 35 2.94 -4.88 -20.58
N THR A 36 2.45 -5.88 -21.32
CA THR A 36 1.18 -6.58 -21.06
C THR A 36 1.30 -7.62 -19.96
N ARG A 37 2.48 -7.73 -19.32
CA ARG A 37 2.68 -8.65 -18.21
C ARG A 37 2.17 -8.00 -16.94
N ASP A 38 0.98 -8.38 -16.54
CA ASP A 38 0.57 -8.27 -15.14
C ASP A 38 1.69 -8.85 -14.29
N SER A 39 2.34 -8.01 -13.48
CA SER A 39 3.34 -8.52 -12.55
C SER A 39 2.62 -9.44 -11.56
N ALA A 40 3.24 -10.56 -11.18
CA ALA A 40 2.66 -11.47 -10.19
C ALA A 40 2.30 -10.72 -8.89
N ASN A 41 3.07 -9.68 -8.57
CA ASN A 41 2.90 -8.85 -7.38
C ASN A 41 1.92 -7.67 -7.57
N ALA A 42 1.28 -7.54 -8.74
CA ALA A 42 0.31 -6.47 -8.97
C ALA A 42 -0.88 -6.58 -8.01
N LEU A 43 -1.29 -5.43 -7.47
CA LEU A 43 -2.54 -5.31 -6.73
C LEU A 43 -3.71 -5.63 -7.66
N ARG A 44 -4.62 -6.51 -7.22
CA ARG A 44 -5.88 -6.75 -7.94
C ARG A 44 -7.06 -6.27 -7.13
N ALA A 45 -7.91 -5.46 -7.74
CA ALA A 45 -9.18 -5.05 -7.19
C ALA A 45 -10.20 -6.19 -7.25
N HIS A 46 -11.06 -6.27 -6.24
CA HIS A 46 -12.15 -7.21 -6.12
C HIS A 46 -13.40 -6.47 -5.63
N ALA A 47 -14.53 -6.79 -6.24
CA ALA A 47 -15.85 -6.58 -5.67
C ALA A 47 -16.38 -7.95 -5.25
N MET A 48 -16.55 -8.17 -3.96
CA MET A 48 -16.99 -9.45 -3.39
C MET A 48 -18.37 -9.29 -2.79
N GLU A 49 -19.33 -10.09 -3.24
CA GLU A 49 -20.65 -10.15 -2.62
C GLU A 49 -20.69 -11.28 -1.60
N VAL A 50 -21.15 -10.97 -0.40
CA VAL A 50 -21.43 -11.93 0.68
C VAL A 50 -22.93 -12.05 0.83
N SER A 51 -23.44 -13.28 0.70
CA SER A 51 -24.87 -13.56 0.81
C SER A 51 -25.41 -13.36 2.23
N SER A 52 -26.71 -13.10 2.35
CA SER A 52 -27.41 -13.02 3.64
C SER A 52 -27.22 -14.30 4.46
N GLY A 53 -27.03 -14.14 5.77
CA GLY A 53 -26.78 -15.23 6.72
C GLY A 53 -25.32 -15.69 6.80
N CYS A 54 -24.45 -15.27 5.87
CA CYS A 54 -23.03 -15.63 5.90
C CYS A 54 -22.23 -14.69 6.80
N ASP A 55 -21.15 -15.22 7.38
CA ASP A 55 -20.15 -14.42 8.09
C ASP A 55 -19.23 -13.71 7.07
N VAL A 56 -19.26 -12.38 7.08
CA VAL A 56 -18.44 -11.52 6.20
C VAL A 56 -16.95 -11.73 6.47
N SER A 57 -16.56 -11.80 7.74
CA SER A 57 -15.16 -11.94 8.15
C SER A 57 -14.59 -13.28 7.70
N GLU A 58 -15.35 -14.37 7.90
CA GLU A 58 -14.98 -15.71 7.48
C GLU A 58 -14.95 -15.84 5.95
N SER A 59 -15.91 -15.23 5.26
CA SER A 59 -15.98 -15.25 3.79
C SER A 59 -14.74 -14.62 3.15
N ILE A 60 -14.31 -13.45 3.64
CA ILE A 60 -13.09 -12.77 3.19
C ILE A 60 -11.85 -13.62 3.52
N ALA A 61 -11.78 -14.18 4.73
CA ALA A 61 -10.66 -15.03 5.13
C ALA A 61 -10.54 -16.30 4.27
N ASN A 62 -11.67 -16.93 3.96
CA ASN A 62 -11.73 -18.08 3.07
C ASN A 62 -11.33 -17.72 1.63
N PHE A 63 -11.74 -16.55 1.14
CA PHE A 63 -11.29 -16.05 -0.16
C PHE A 63 -9.77 -15.87 -0.20
N ALA A 64 -9.19 -15.20 0.80
CA ALA A 64 -7.75 -14.98 0.93
C ALA A 64 -6.98 -16.32 0.93
N ARG A 65 -7.45 -17.29 1.74
CA ARG A 65 -6.85 -18.63 1.85
C ARG A 65 -6.95 -19.41 0.54
N ARG A 66 -8.09 -19.42 -0.13
CA ARG A 66 -8.26 -20.14 -1.41
C ARG A 66 -7.38 -19.56 -2.51
N LYS A 67 -7.16 -18.25 -2.51
CA LYS A 67 -6.31 -17.56 -3.50
C LYS A 67 -4.83 -17.53 -3.12
N GLN A 68 -4.46 -17.87 -1.88
CA GLN A 68 -3.11 -17.72 -1.35
C GLN A 68 -2.59 -16.28 -1.49
N ARG A 69 -3.45 -15.30 -1.15
CA ARG A 69 -3.16 -13.86 -1.28
C ARG A 69 -3.62 -13.09 -0.05
N GLY A 70 -2.91 -12.01 0.26
CA GLY A 70 -3.37 -11.02 1.23
C GLY A 70 -4.53 -10.21 0.66
N ILE A 71 -5.43 -9.77 1.55
CA ILE A 71 -6.58 -8.93 1.23
C ILE A 71 -6.53 -7.67 2.11
N CYS A 72 -6.68 -6.51 1.49
CA CYS A 72 -6.93 -5.23 2.14
C CYS A 72 -8.35 -4.80 1.79
N VAL A 73 -9.21 -4.69 2.80
CA VAL A 73 -10.59 -4.23 2.63
C VAL A 73 -10.59 -2.70 2.60
N LEU A 74 -11.13 -2.15 1.51
CA LEU A 74 -11.16 -0.71 1.22
C LEU A 74 -12.51 -0.10 1.63
N SER A 75 -13.59 -0.86 1.45
CA SER A 75 -14.92 -0.50 1.92
C SER A 75 -15.82 -1.74 1.97
N GLY A 76 -16.95 -1.59 2.66
CA GLY A 76 -18.05 -2.55 2.61
C GLY A 76 -19.37 -1.81 2.75
N THR A 77 -20.39 -2.28 2.05
CA THR A 77 -21.75 -1.73 2.08
C THR A 77 -22.76 -2.85 2.23
N GLY A 78 -23.85 -2.58 2.94
CA GLY A 78 -24.89 -3.56 3.25
C GLY A 78 -25.27 -3.54 4.72
N CYS A 79 -26.08 -4.52 5.14
CA CYS A 79 -26.58 -4.60 6.51
C CYS A 79 -26.06 -5.85 7.21
N VAL A 80 -25.76 -5.72 8.50
CA VAL A 80 -25.31 -6.81 9.39
C VAL A 80 -26.22 -6.91 10.61
N MET A 81 -26.13 -8.02 11.35
CA MET A 81 -26.89 -8.23 12.57
C MET A 81 -26.05 -8.75 13.74
N ASN A 82 -26.47 -8.44 14.96
CA ASN A 82 -25.91 -8.98 16.21
C ASN A 82 -24.37 -8.86 16.27
N VAL A 83 -23.86 -7.64 16.15
CA VAL A 83 -22.43 -7.39 15.97
C VAL A 83 -21.74 -7.31 17.34
N THR A 84 -20.61 -8.00 17.47
CA THR A 84 -19.74 -7.86 18.64
C THR A 84 -18.49 -7.06 18.28
N LEU A 85 -18.24 -5.99 19.02
CA LEU A 85 -17.18 -5.03 18.76
C LEU A 85 -16.24 -4.92 19.96
N ARG A 86 -14.93 -4.89 19.71
CA ARG A 86 -13.92 -4.38 20.63
C ARG A 86 -13.81 -2.87 20.43
N GLN A 87 -14.22 -2.10 21.43
CA GLN A 87 -14.13 -0.65 21.38
C GLN A 87 -12.69 -0.18 21.67
N PRO A 88 -12.21 0.89 21.01
CA PRO A 88 -10.86 1.42 21.18
C PRO A 88 -10.64 2.17 22.51
N SER A 89 -11.46 1.96 23.54
CA SER A 89 -11.29 2.56 24.86
C SER A 89 -10.09 1.96 25.60
N SER A 90 -9.55 2.66 26.61
CA SER A 90 -8.43 2.19 27.45
C SER A 90 -8.68 0.84 28.12
N SER A 91 -9.95 0.45 28.29
CA SER A 91 -10.39 -0.83 28.84
C SER A 91 -10.51 -1.96 27.80
N GLY A 92 -10.40 -1.67 26.50
CA GLY A 92 -10.57 -2.65 25.42
C GLY A 92 -11.91 -3.39 25.49
N THR A 93 -12.97 -2.71 25.94
CA THR A 93 -14.27 -3.31 26.24
C THR A 93 -14.85 -4.01 25.01
N ILE A 94 -15.33 -5.23 25.20
CA ILE A 94 -16.09 -5.97 24.19
C ILE A 94 -17.58 -5.70 24.42
N VAL A 95 -18.28 -5.21 23.40
CA VAL A 95 -19.69 -4.87 23.44
C VAL A 95 -20.43 -5.65 22.36
N THR A 96 -21.51 -6.34 22.73
CA THR A 96 -22.42 -6.98 21.78
C THR A 96 -23.64 -6.11 21.55
N LEU A 97 -23.86 -5.76 20.29
CA LEU A 97 -24.95 -4.91 19.84
C LEU A 97 -25.98 -5.78 19.14
N HIS A 98 -27.13 -5.94 19.77
CA HIS A 98 -28.25 -6.69 19.21
C HIS A 98 -29.09 -5.84 18.27
N GLY A 99 -29.53 -6.43 17.17
CA GLY A 99 -30.34 -5.75 16.15
C GLY A 99 -29.67 -5.75 14.79
N ARG A 100 -30.16 -4.88 13.91
CA ARG A 100 -29.71 -4.71 12.52
C ARG A 100 -29.01 -3.38 12.39
N PHE A 101 -27.90 -3.37 11.67
CA PHE A 101 -27.08 -2.20 11.50
C PHE A 101 -26.64 -2.07 10.05
N GLU A 102 -26.65 -0.85 9.54
CA GLU A 102 -26.12 -0.53 8.21
C GLU A 102 -24.61 -0.29 8.33
N ILE A 103 -23.84 -0.88 7.41
CA ILE A 103 -22.40 -0.66 7.32
C ILE A 103 -22.16 0.71 6.68
N LEU A 104 -21.55 1.61 7.44
CA LEU A 104 -21.05 2.90 6.93
C LEU A 104 -19.61 2.78 6.43
N SER A 105 -18.80 1.97 7.12
CA SER A 105 -17.42 1.72 6.76
C SER A 105 -16.99 0.34 7.25
N LEU A 106 -16.28 -0.39 6.40
CA LEU A 106 -15.63 -1.66 6.73
C LEU A 106 -14.21 -1.59 6.18
N LEU A 107 -13.24 -1.74 7.06
CA LEU A 107 -11.82 -1.67 6.74
C LEU A 107 -11.09 -2.82 7.43
N GLY A 108 -9.88 -3.12 6.96
CA GLY A 108 -9.02 -4.09 7.62
C GLY A 108 -8.25 -4.93 6.63
N SER A 109 -7.60 -5.96 7.14
CA SER A 109 -6.81 -6.85 6.29
C SER A 109 -6.86 -8.29 6.77
N VAL A 110 -6.66 -9.20 5.81
CA VAL A 110 -6.40 -10.61 6.05
C VAL A 110 -5.09 -10.97 5.38
N LEU A 111 -4.16 -11.48 6.15
CA LEU A 111 -2.85 -11.90 5.65
C LEU A 111 -2.76 -13.44 5.64
N PRO A 112 -2.26 -14.06 4.56
CA PRO A 112 -2.00 -15.48 4.55
C PRO A 112 -0.88 -15.83 5.56
N PRO A 113 -0.86 -17.05 6.13
CA PRO A 113 0.30 -17.54 6.88
C PRO A 113 1.59 -17.37 6.06
N PRO A 114 2.72 -16.94 6.65
CA PRO A 114 3.07 -16.94 8.08
C PRO A 114 2.79 -15.62 8.84
N ALA A 115 1.75 -14.88 8.48
CA ALA A 115 1.42 -13.60 9.13
C ALA A 115 1.41 -13.67 10.68
N PRO A 116 1.97 -12.65 11.38
CA PRO A 116 1.95 -12.61 12.83
C PRO A 116 0.52 -12.62 13.42
N PRO A 117 0.32 -13.24 14.59
CA PRO A 117 -0.96 -13.17 15.30
C PRO A 117 -1.38 -11.71 15.54
N GLY A 118 -2.67 -11.42 15.35
CA GLY A 118 -3.23 -10.09 15.59
C GLY A 118 -3.12 -9.10 14.42
N MET A 119 -2.43 -9.44 13.33
CA MET A 119 -2.34 -8.57 12.14
C MET A 119 -3.56 -8.66 11.21
N THR A 120 -4.36 -9.71 11.37
CA THR A 120 -5.63 -9.88 10.67
C THR A 120 -6.77 -9.37 11.53
N GLY A 121 -7.66 -8.58 10.94
CA GLY A 121 -8.82 -8.04 11.63
C GLY A 121 -9.60 -7.10 10.73
N LEU A 122 -10.87 -6.91 11.10
CA LEU A 122 -11.75 -5.94 10.47
C LEU A 122 -12.17 -4.90 11.51
N THR A 123 -12.26 -3.66 11.09
CA THR A 123 -12.84 -2.55 11.83
C THR A 123 -14.08 -2.10 11.08
N VAL A 124 -15.17 -1.87 11.81
CA VAL A 124 -16.44 -1.49 11.20
C VAL A 124 -17.03 -0.28 11.92
N TYR A 125 -17.70 0.59 11.16
CA TYR A 125 -18.59 1.63 11.65
C TYR A 125 -20.00 1.37 11.14
N LEU A 126 -20.96 1.44 12.04
CA LEU A 126 -22.31 0.95 11.86
C LEU A 126 -23.32 2.03 12.26
N ALA A 127 -24.37 2.20 11.46
CA ALA A 127 -25.54 3.00 11.81
C ALA A 127 -26.66 2.12 12.37
N GLY A 128 -27.21 2.52 13.52
CA GLY A 128 -28.44 1.95 14.07
C GLY A 128 -29.70 2.68 13.60
N ALA A 129 -30.87 2.13 13.92
CA ALA A 129 -32.15 2.65 13.45
C ALA A 129 -32.52 4.05 13.97
N GLN A 130 -31.84 4.54 15.03
CA GLN A 130 -32.07 5.86 15.62
C GLN A 130 -31.00 6.88 15.18
N GLY A 131 -30.22 6.58 14.13
CA GLY A 131 -29.18 7.46 13.59
C GLY A 131 -27.89 7.49 14.42
N GLN A 132 -27.78 6.66 15.45
CA GLN A 132 -26.57 6.48 16.23
C GLN A 132 -25.51 5.73 15.41
N VAL A 133 -24.25 6.15 15.55
CA VAL A 133 -23.11 5.48 14.94
C VAL A 133 -22.24 4.85 16.01
N VAL A 134 -21.89 3.58 15.80
CA VAL A 134 -21.05 2.79 16.69
C VAL A 134 -19.94 2.13 15.87
N GLY A 135 -18.75 2.02 16.43
CA GLY A 135 -17.62 1.44 15.73
C GLY A 135 -16.61 0.77 16.64
N GLY A 136 -15.79 -0.07 16.04
CA GLY A 136 -14.76 -0.83 16.72
C GLY A 136 -14.20 -1.97 15.87
N GLY A 137 -13.23 -2.69 16.44
CA GLY A 137 -12.74 -3.93 15.84
C GLY A 137 -13.78 -5.02 15.96
N VAL A 138 -14.06 -5.73 14.87
CA VAL A 138 -14.98 -6.87 14.83
C VAL A 138 -14.40 -8.01 15.66
N VAL A 139 -15.21 -8.56 16.56
CA VAL A 139 -14.87 -9.74 17.37
C VAL A 139 -15.89 -10.84 17.08
N GLY A 140 -15.40 -12.03 16.75
CA GLY A 140 -16.28 -13.13 16.36
C GLY A 140 -16.93 -12.88 15.00
N ALA A 141 -18.17 -13.36 14.84
CA ALA A 141 -18.85 -13.36 13.56
C ALA A 141 -19.46 -12.00 13.19
N LEU A 142 -19.30 -11.60 11.92
CA LEU A 142 -19.99 -10.45 11.34
C LEU A 142 -21.05 -10.95 10.36
N ILE A 143 -22.24 -11.24 10.86
CA ILE A 143 -23.29 -11.89 10.09
C ILE A 143 -24.01 -10.89 9.19
N ALA A 144 -24.03 -11.17 7.89
CA ALA A 144 -24.77 -10.41 6.90
C ALA A 144 -26.29 -10.58 7.09
N TYR A 145 -27.02 -9.46 7.20
CA TYR A 145 -28.49 -9.46 7.22
C TYR A 145 -29.08 -9.44 5.80
N GLY A 146 -28.44 -8.71 4.88
CA GLY A 146 -28.72 -8.74 3.45
C GLY A 146 -27.43 -8.99 2.66
N PRO A 147 -27.45 -8.86 1.32
CA PRO A 147 -26.22 -8.85 0.53
C PRO A 147 -25.27 -7.77 1.04
N VAL A 148 -24.02 -8.14 1.32
CA VAL A 148 -22.95 -7.22 1.67
C VAL A 148 -21.92 -7.22 0.55
N VAL A 149 -21.67 -6.05 -0.03
CA VAL A 149 -20.65 -5.87 -1.08
C VAL A 149 -19.39 -5.31 -0.45
N VAL A 150 -18.26 -5.98 -0.67
CA VAL A 150 -16.95 -5.63 -0.13
C VAL A 150 -16.03 -5.26 -1.28
N MET A 151 -15.49 -4.05 -1.24
CA MET A 151 -14.44 -3.61 -2.15
C MET A 151 -13.09 -3.86 -1.50
N ALA A 152 -12.23 -4.59 -2.19
CA ALA A 152 -10.94 -4.99 -1.63
C ALA A 152 -9.82 -4.99 -2.68
N ALA A 153 -8.59 -4.79 -2.21
CA ALA A 153 -7.38 -5.03 -2.98
C ALA A 153 -6.70 -6.31 -2.49
N SER A 154 -6.13 -7.07 -3.41
CA SER A 154 -5.38 -8.29 -3.10
C SER A 154 -3.94 -8.20 -3.56
N PHE A 155 -3.03 -8.72 -2.75
CA PHE A 155 -1.58 -8.66 -2.95
C PHE A 155 -0.91 -9.99 -2.66
N MET A 156 0.31 -10.14 -3.17
CA MET A 156 1.22 -11.25 -2.88
C MET A 156 2.41 -10.72 -2.07
N ASN A 157 3.13 -11.62 -1.40
CA ASN A 157 4.38 -11.32 -0.72
C ASN A 157 4.26 -10.18 0.30
N ALA A 158 3.27 -10.27 1.20
CA ALA A 158 3.13 -9.35 2.30
C ALA A 158 4.39 -9.37 3.19
N THR A 159 5.05 -8.22 3.38
CA THR A 159 6.07 -8.05 4.41
C THR A 159 5.43 -7.39 5.63
N PHE A 160 6.03 -7.65 6.79
CA PHE A 160 5.65 -6.99 8.03
C PHE A 160 6.91 -6.35 8.62
N ASP A 161 6.94 -5.03 8.56
CA ASP A 161 8.05 -4.22 9.06
C ASP A 161 7.58 -3.48 10.31
N ARG A 162 8.37 -3.55 11.39
CA ARG A 162 8.09 -2.81 12.63
C ARG A 162 8.77 -1.46 12.55
N LEU A 163 7.98 -0.38 12.64
CA LEU A 163 8.49 0.99 12.62
C LEU A 163 8.53 1.57 14.05
N PRO A 164 9.49 2.45 14.38
CA PRO A 164 10.62 2.87 13.55
C PRO A 164 11.61 1.71 13.34
N LEU A 165 12.21 1.63 12.16
CA LEU A 165 13.28 0.67 11.91
C LEU A 165 14.47 1.09 12.79
N GLU A 166 14.95 0.20 13.65
CA GLU A 166 16.27 0.40 14.27
C GLU A 166 17.30 0.37 13.13
N GLU A 167 18.17 1.37 13.06
CA GLU A 167 19.29 1.35 12.12
C GLU A 167 20.24 0.24 12.58
N ASP A 168 20.33 -0.85 11.81
CA ASP A 168 21.39 -1.83 12.03
C ASP A 168 22.73 -1.09 11.84
N GLU A 169 23.42 -0.77 12.96
CA GLU A 169 24.84 -0.45 12.90
C GLU A 169 25.52 -1.64 12.21
N VAL A 170 25.98 -1.43 10.98
CA VAL A 170 26.77 -2.39 10.23
C VAL A 170 28.10 -2.59 10.94
N VAL A 171 28.11 -3.45 11.96
CA VAL A 171 29.35 -3.90 12.59
C VAL A 171 29.97 -4.93 11.64
N ALA A 172 30.66 -4.42 10.63
CA ALA A 172 31.65 -5.19 9.90
C ALA A 172 32.73 -5.62 10.90
N SER A 173 32.68 -6.86 11.36
CA SER A 173 33.81 -7.50 12.02
C SER A 173 34.00 -8.91 11.48
N HIS A 174 34.66 -8.94 10.31
CA HIS A 174 35.48 -10.06 9.91
C HIS A 174 36.59 -10.23 10.95
N ASN A 175 36.53 -11.27 11.79
CA ASN A 175 37.65 -12.16 12.08
C ASN A 175 37.20 -13.27 13.05
N GLN A 176 37.08 -14.48 12.51
CA GLN A 176 37.27 -15.70 13.30
C GLN A 176 38.73 -15.76 13.73
N HIS A 177 39.03 -16.03 15.02
CA HIS A 177 39.92 -17.14 15.45
C HIS A 177 40.16 -17.15 17.00
N LEU A 178 39.76 -18.26 17.67
CA LEU A 178 40.24 -18.87 18.96
C LEU A 178 40.23 -18.03 20.27
N GLN A 179 40.09 -18.54 21.50
CA GLN A 179 39.74 -19.80 22.19
C GLN A 179 39.59 -19.43 23.70
N SER A 180 38.87 -20.27 24.46
CA SER A 180 39.01 -20.52 25.92
C SER A 180 38.46 -19.54 26.98
N ASN A 181 37.31 -19.95 27.54
CA ASN A 181 37.09 -20.32 28.95
C ASN A 181 37.64 -19.41 30.10
N HIS A 182 36.76 -18.67 30.79
CA HIS A 182 36.42 -18.85 32.22
C HIS A 182 35.45 -17.78 32.80
N HIS A 183 34.70 -18.21 33.82
CA HIS A 183 33.75 -17.54 34.74
C HIS A 183 33.98 -16.05 35.09
N HIS A 184 32.91 -15.27 35.33
CA HIS A 184 32.29 -15.03 36.65
C HIS A 184 31.27 -13.86 36.61
N LEU A 185 30.38 -13.88 37.61
CA LEU A 185 29.27 -13.00 37.95
C LEU A 185 29.59 -11.49 37.91
N HIS A 186 28.75 -10.65 37.28
CA HIS A 186 28.32 -9.39 37.91
C HIS A 186 27.06 -8.79 37.27
N GLN A 187 26.13 -8.51 38.17
CA GLN A 187 24.86 -7.81 38.04
C GLN A 187 25.11 -6.30 37.87
N ALA A 188 24.42 -5.67 36.92
CA ALA A 188 24.15 -4.23 36.91
C ALA A 188 22.81 -3.98 36.20
N ASP A 189 21.84 -3.63 37.04
CA ASP A 189 20.49 -3.16 36.75
C ASP A 189 20.55 -1.74 36.16
N MET A 190 19.95 -1.53 34.98
CA MET A 190 19.89 -0.22 34.29
C MET A 190 18.47 0.38 34.27
N SER A 191 17.64 0.01 35.24
CA SER A 191 16.28 0.50 35.37
C SER A 191 16.24 1.86 36.08
N ASN A 192 16.67 2.98 35.44
CA ASN A 192 16.39 4.32 36.01
C ASN A 192 16.48 5.56 35.09
N LEU A 193 16.53 5.45 33.75
CA LEU A 193 16.78 6.66 32.92
C LEU A 193 15.55 7.40 32.36
N TYR A 194 14.31 6.96 32.58
CA TYR A 194 13.13 7.73 32.14
C TYR A 194 11.99 7.71 33.16
N GLY A 195 12.18 8.43 34.26
CA GLY A 195 11.11 8.83 35.15
C GLY A 195 10.46 10.13 34.68
N MET A 196 9.31 10.06 34.00
CA MET A 196 8.42 11.20 33.81
C MET A 196 7.10 10.92 34.54
N PRO A 197 6.67 11.77 35.50
CA PRO A 197 5.40 11.58 36.17
C PRO A 197 4.24 11.98 35.23
N PRO A 198 3.11 11.25 35.25
CA PRO A 198 1.91 11.67 34.54
C PRO A 198 1.19 12.73 35.40
N ASN A 199 0.79 13.84 34.77
CA ASN A 199 -0.40 14.68 35.08
C ASN A 199 -0.09 16.16 34.79
N LEU A 200 -0.59 16.67 33.66
CA LEU A 200 -0.96 18.09 33.50
C LEU A 200 -2.00 18.21 32.36
N LEU A 201 -3.27 18.07 32.73
CA LEU A 201 -4.39 18.66 31.98
C LEU A 201 -4.84 19.90 32.76
N THR A 202 -4.67 21.10 32.21
CA THR A 202 -5.53 22.26 32.52
C THR A 202 -5.52 23.25 31.36
N ASN A 203 -6.73 23.67 31.03
CA ASN A 203 -7.19 24.49 29.92
C ASN A 203 -6.78 25.98 30.06
N GLY A 204 -6.53 26.68 28.94
CA GLY A 204 -6.39 28.15 28.94
C GLY A 204 -5.79 28.74 27.66
N ASN A 205 -6.62 29.46 26.87
CA ASN A 205 -6.24 30.28 25.72
C ASN A 205 -5.07 31.25 26.00
N LEU A 206 -4.15 31.42 25.04
CA LEU A 206 -3.83 32.68 24.33
C LEU A 206 -2.47 32.58 23.58
N ALA A 207 -2.54 32.82 22.26
CA ALA A 207 -1.60 33.51 21.37
C ALA A 207 -0.15 33.01 21.10
N ALA A 208 0.17 33.00 19.79
CA ALA A 208 1.47 33.23 19.10
C ALA A 208 2.48 32.07 18.89
N VAL A 209 2.32 31.33 17.77
CA VAL A 209 3.22 31.15 16.57
C VAL A 209 4.75 31.27 16.79
N PRO A 210 5.64 30.40 16.19
CA PRO A 210 5.56 29.95 14.79
C PRO A 210 5.73 28.45 14.47
N THR A 211 5.06 28.09 13.38
CA THR A 211 5.23 26.89 12.56
C THR A 211 6.64 26.78 11.97
N PRO A 212 7.24 25.58 11.89
CA PRO A 212 8.23 25.29 10.87
C PRO A 212 7.50 24.84 9.59
N GLU A 213 7.64 25.63 8.53
CA GLU A 213 7.42 25.18 7.17
C GLU A 213 8.31 23.97 6.86
N LEU A 214 7.70 22.86 6.45
CA LEU A 214 8.34 21.90 5.57
C LEU A 214 7.26 21.16 4.79
N TYR A 215 7.55 20.86 3.53
CA TYR A 215 6.69 20.25 2.49
C TYR A 215 5.91 21.22 1.58
N SER A 216 6.66 22.01 0.80
CA SER A 216 6.18 22.51 -0.50
C SER A 216 6.66 21.56 -1.61
N TRP A 217 5.76 20.72 -2.13
CA TRP A 217 5.96 19.99 -3.38
C TRP A 217 5.12 20.65 -4.47
N ALA A 218 5.41 21.90 -4.79
CA ALA A 218 4.74 22.59 -5.89
C ALA A 218 5.40 22.22 -7.23
N GLY A 219 4.59 21.60 -8.10
CA GLY A 219 4.98 21.12 -9.42
C GLY A 219 5.48 22.21 -10.36
N ARG A 220 6.51 21.85 -11.13
CA ARG A 220 7.09 22.64 -12.21
C ARG A 220 6.11 22.74 -13.38
N GLN A 221 5.59 23.94 -13.63
CA GLN A 221 4.87 24.26 -14.87
C GLN A 221 5.87 24.30 -16.05
N VAL A 222 5.55 23.58 -17.12
CA VAL A 222 6.28 23.59 -18.39
C VAL A 222 5.66 24.67 -19.27
N THR A 223 6.43 25.72 -19.60
CA THR A 223 6.05 26.66 -20.66
C THR A 223 6.60 26.18 -22.00
N LYS A 224 5.73 26.21 -23.00
CA LYS A 224 5.95 25.79 -24.38
C LYS A 224 6.47 27.00 -25.17
N SER A 225 7.50 26.81 -25.99
CA SER A 225 7.87 27.71 -27.09
C SER A 225 7.59 27.03 -28.43
#